data_AF-A0A558GAR5-F1
#
_entry.id   AF-A0A558GAR5-F1
#
_cell.length_a   1.000
_cell.length_b   1.000
_cell.length_c   1.000
_cell.angle_alpha   90.00
_cell.angle_beta   90.00
_cell.angle_gamma   90.00
#
_symmetry.space_group_name_H-M   'P 1'
#
loop_
_entity.id
_entity.type
_entity.pdbx_description
1 polymer ?
#
loop_
_entity_poly.entity_id
_entity_poly.type
_entity_poly.pdbx_seq_one_letter_code
_entity_poly.pdbx_strand_id
1 'polypeptide(L)' 'MRDILEAVADGSLSPAEAEVRLSGYATTDAGRFDAARETRRGVPEAILAEGKTPDETATLGARSSPSRRRATVRAPARR' A
#
# COMPACT_ATOMS: atom_id res chain seq x y z
N MET A 1 16.27 -4.58 2.42
CA MET A 1 16.99 -3.77 1.40
C MET A 1 17.73 -4.68 0.43
N ARG A 2 18.59 -5.59 0.90
CA ARG A 2 19.34 -6.52 0.04
C ARG A 2 18.45 -7.34 -0.90
N ASP A 3 17.37 -7.90 -0.39
CA ASP A 3 16.39 -8.67 -1.18
C ASP A 3 15.71 -7.84 -2.28
N ILE A 4 15.50 -6.54 -2.05
CA ILE A 4 14.93 -5.63 -3.05
C ILE A 4 15.95 -5.36 -4.16
N LEU A 5 17.22 -5.20 -3.80
CA LEU A 5 18.31 -4.99 -4.76
C LEU A 5 18.57 -6.23 -5.59
N GLU A 6 18.50 -7.42 -4.99
CA GLU A 6 18.61 -8.71 -5.69
C GLU A 6 17.47 -8.90 -6.69
N ALA A 7 16.22 -8.61 -6.28
CA ALA A 7 15.04 -8.68 -7.16
C ALA A 7 15.07 -7.65 -8.31
N VAL A 8 15.71 -6.49 -8.12
CA VAL A 8 15.94 -5.54 -9.22
C VAL A 8 17.04 -6.04 -10.15
N ALA A 9 18.10 -6.62 -9.59
CA ALA A 9 19.22 -7.14 -10.38
C ALA A 9 18.83 -8.35 -11.24
N ASP A 10 17.93 -9.21 -10.75
CA ASP A 10 17.42 -10.35 -11.50
C ASP A 10 16.23 -10.02 -12.42
N GLY A 11 15.72 -8.79 -12.35
CA GLY A 11 14.63 -8.29 -13.19
C GLY A 11 13.22 -8.70 -12.75
N SER A 12 13.08 -9.39 -11.61
CA SER A 12 11.78 -9.74 -11.02
C SER A 12 11.06 -8.55 -10.37
N LEU A 13 11.75 -7.42 -10.19
CA LEU A 13 11.20 -6.17 -9.66
C LEU A 13 11.73 -4.96 -10.45
N SER A 14 10.84 -4.07 -10.88
CA SER A 14 11.28 -2.83 -11.53
C SER A 14 11.90 -1.85 -10.52
N PRO A 15 12.81 -0.95 -10.96
CA PRO A 15 13.32 0.12 -10.10
C PRO A 15 12.23 1.01 -9.49
N ALA A 16 11.13 1.26 -10.22
CA ALA A 16 10.00 2.05 -9.72
C ALA A 16 9.25 1.34 -8.57
N GLU A 17 9.03 0.03 -8.68
CA GLU A 17 8.43 -0.77 -7.61
C GLU A 17 9.36 -0.91 -6.41
N ALA A 18 10.67 -0.99 -6.65
CA ALA A 18 11.68 -1.00 -5.60
C ALA A 18 11.70 0.32 -4.82
N GLU A 19 11.61 1.46 -5.51
CA GLU A 19 11.54 2.79 -4.89
C GLU A 19 10.29 2.93 -4.00
N VAL A 20 9.14 2.44 -4.46
CA VAL A 20 7.91 2.34 -3.66
C VAL A 20 8.15 1.53 -2.38
N ARG A 21 8.77 0.34 -2.48
CA ARG A 21 9.06 -0.51 -1.32
C ARG A 21 10.08 0.12 -0.36
N LEU A 22 11.07 0.84 -0.88
CA LEU A 22 12.14 1.48 -0.08
C LEU A 22 11.69 2.78 0.58
N SER A 23 10.88 3.58 -0.12
CA SER A 23 10.34 4.84 0.41
C SER A 23 9.28 4.63 1.50
N GLY A 24 8.74 3.41 1.60
CA GLY A 24 7.64 3.09 2.49
C GLY A 24 6.30 3.61 2.00
N TYR A 25 6.22 4.16 0.78
CA TYR A 25 4.96 4.60 0.17
C TYR A 25 4.62 3.73 -1.03
N ALA A 26 3.42 3.15 -1.02
CA ALA A 26 2.84 2.47 -2.17
C ALA A 26 1.97 3.44 -2.97
N THR A 27 2.26 3.54 -4.27
CA THR A 27 1.43 4.27 -5.24
C THR A 27 0.70 3.27 -6.11
N THR A 28 -0.58 3.53 -6.35
CA THR A 28 -1.50 2.71 -7.13
C THR A 28 -2.34 3.64 -8.00
N ASP A 29 -3.02 3.11 -9.02
CA ASP A 29 -3.95 3.91 -9.84
C ASP A 29 -5.10 4.49 -8.98
N ALA A 30 -5.45 3.79 -7.90
CA ALA A 30 -6.45 4.23 -6.95
C ALA A 30 -5.93 5.25 -5.93
N GLY A 31 -4.62 5.56 -5.89
CA GLY A 31 -4.00 6.53 -4.98
C GLY A 31 -2.75 6.04 -4.26
N ARG A 32 -2.22 6.89 -3.38
CA ARG A 32 -0.96 6.68 -2.63
C ARG A 32 -1.20 6.47 -1.14
N PHE A 33 -0.45 5.57 -0.51
CA PHE A 33 -0.48 5.31 0.94
C PHE A 33 0.94 4.99 1.48
N ASP A 34 1.25 5.37 2.71
CA ASP A 34 2.44 5.04 3.53
C ASP A 34 2.32 3.62 4.12
N ALA A 35 2.81 2.64 3.37
CA ALA A 35 2.95 1.24 3.78
C ALA A 35 3.90 1.03 4.98
N ALA A 36 4.79 1.97 5.29
CA ALA A 36 5.73 1.87 6.42
C ALA A 36 5.20 2.50 7.72
N ARG A 37 4.00 3.10 7.70
CA ARG A 37 3.42 3.80 8.84
C ARG A 37 3.29 2.91 10.07
N GLU A 38 2.86 1.67 9.90
CA GLU A 38 2.68 0.73 11.02
C GLU A 38 3.99 0.46 11.75
N THR A 39 5.08 0.24 11.01
CA THR A 39 6.40 0.00 11.59
C THR A 39 6.90 1.21 12.39
N ARG A 40 6.56 2.44 11.96
CA ARG A 40 7.01 3.68 12.63
C ARG A 40 6.09 4.14 13.76
N ARG A 41 4.81 3.78 13.73
CA ARG A 41 3.75 4.35 14.59
C ARG A 41 2.93 3.32 15.36
N GLY A 42 3.15 2.03 15.11
CA GLY A 42 2.41 0.93 15.73
C GLY A 42 0.98 0.76 15.22
N VAL A 43 0.52 1.59 14.28
CA VAL A 43 -0.83 1.56 13.70
C VAL A 43 -0.77 1.64 12.17
N PRO A 44 -1.58 0.83 11.46
CA PRO A 44 -1.68 0.89 10.02
C PRO A 44 -2.28 2.22 9.57
N GLU A 45 -2.05 2.59 8.31
CA GLU A 45 -2.66 3.78 7.74
C GLU A 45 -4.17 3.62 7.56
N ALA A 46 -4.89 4.71 7.78
CA ALA A 46 -6.32 4.79 7.47
C ALA A 46 -6.49 5.20 6.01
N ILE A 47 -7.16 4.37 5.22
CA ILE A 47 -7.54 4.71 3.85
C ILE A 47 -8.86 5.47 3.90
N LEU A 48 -8.83 6.76 3.55
CA LEU A 48 -10.05 7.53 3.28
C LEU A 48 -10.57 7.13 1.90
N ALA A 49 -11.70 6.42 1.89
CA ALA A 49 -12.31 5.91 0.66
C ALA A 49 -13.38 6.85 0.08
N GLU A 50 -13.51 8.06 0.61
CA GLU A 50 -14.50 9.02 0.12
C GLU A 50 -14.26 9.35 -1.36
N GLY A 51 -15.32 9.26 -2.16
CA GLY A 51 -15.27 9.45 -3.61
C GLY A 51 -14.72 8.27 -4.41
N LYS A 52 -14.25 7.19 -3.76
CA LYS A 52 -13.74 6.00 -4.43
C LYS A 52 -14.84 4.97 -4.68
N THR A 53 -14.70 4.23 -5.76
CA THR A 53 -15.50 3.04 -6.03
C THR A 53 -15.16 1.92 -5.03
N PRO A 54 -16.06 0.93 -4.87
CA PRO A 54 -15.76 -0.26 -4.07
C PRO A 54 -14.50 -0.99 -4.53
N ASP A 55 -14.25 -1.08 -5.84
CA ASP A 55 -13.11 -1.79 -6.41
C ASP A 55 -11.79 -1.06 -6.15
N GLU A 56 -11.75 0.26 -6.30
CA GLU A 56 -10.59 1.08 -5.93
C GLU A 56 -10.29 0.95 -4.44
N THR A 57 -11.34 0.95 -3.61
CA THR A 57 -11.23 0.80 -2.17
C THR A 57 -10.67 -0.57 -1.77
N ALA A 58 -11.16 -1.64 -2.40
CA ALA A 58 -10.67 -3.00 -2.20
C ALA A 58 -9.23 -3.15 -2.66
N THR A 59 -8.86 -2.55 -3.80
CA THR A 59 -7.50 -2.57 -4.35
C THR A 59 -6.50 -1.93 -3.38
N LEU A 60 -6.86 -0.76 -2.81
CA LEU A 60 -6.04 -0.08 -1.81
C LEU A 60 -5.96 -0.87 -0.49
N GLY A 61 -7.07 -1.45 -0.04
CA GLY A 61 -7.11 -2.29 1.15
C GLY A 61 -6.24 -3.55 1.02
N ALA A 62 -6.29 -4.21 -0.14
CA ALA A 62 -5.48 -5.40 -0.42
C ALA A 62 -3.98 -5.08 -0.49
N ARG A 63 -3.60 -3.98 -1.16
CA ARG A 63 -2.18 -3.58 -1.29
C ARG A 63 -1.59 -3.07 0.03
N SER A 64 -2.42 -2.52 0.93
CA SER A 64 -1.96 -2.02 2.23
C SER A 64 -1.75 -3.09 3.31
N SER A 65 -2.19 -4.34 3.08
CA SER A 65 -1.95 -5.46 3.99
C SER A 65 -0.87 -6.41 3.43
N PRO A 66 0.38 -6.36 3.95
CA PRO A 66 1.32 -7.43 3.71
C PRO A 66 0.89 -8.64 4.53
N SER A 67 0.15 -9.55 3.88
CA SER A 67 -0.14 -10.97 4.17
C SER A 67 -0.51 -11.44 5.59
N ARG A 68 -0.60 -10.59 6.60
CA ARG A 68 -1.07 -10.93 7.96
C ARG A 68 -1.53 -9.72 8.78
N ARG A 69 -1.66 -8.55 8.15
CA ARG A 69 -1.92 -7.26 8.82
C ARG A 69 -3.34 -6.77 8.53
N ARG A 70 -3.91 -5.99 9.46
CA ARG A 70 -5.25 -5.40 9.32
C ARG A 70 -5.10 -4.01 8.69
N ALA A 71 -5.93 -3.71 7.69
CA ALA A 71 -6.08 -2.35 7.15
C ALA A 71 -7.42 -1.77 7.63
N THR A 72 -7.43 -0.48 7.98
CA THR A 72 -8.66 0.22 8.38
C THR A 72 -9.13 1.08 7.22
N VAL A 73 -10.31 0.76 6.69
CA VAL A 73 -10.92 1.46 5.56
C VAL A 73 -12.22 2.09 6.03
N ARG A 74 -12.41 3.39 5.74
CA ARG A 74 -13.65 4.11 6.02
C ARG A 74 -14.30 4.57 4.72
N ALA A 75 -15.47 4.00 4.43
CA ALA A 75 -16.38 4.44 3.37
C ALA A 75 -17.65 5.06 3.98
N PRO A 76 -18.28 6.06 3.34
CA PRO A 76 -19.57 6.59 3.80
C PRO A 76 -20.67 5.52 3.67
N ALA A 77 -21.66 5.55 4.57
CA ALA A 77 -22.86 4.75 4.43
C ALA A 77 -23.57 5.14 3.12
N ARG A 78 -23.87 4.16 2.26
CA ARG A 78 -24.73 4.40 1.08
C ARG A 78 -26.10 4.84 1.60
N ARG A 79 -26.56 6.00 1.13
CA ARG A 79 -27.93 6.50 1.37
C ARG A 79 -28.95 5.57 0.73
#